data_AF-A0A529FJT9-F1
#
_entry.id   AF-A0A529FJT9-F1
#
_cell.length_a   1.000
_cell.length_b   1.000
_cell.length_c   1.000
_cell.angle_alpha   90.00
_cell.angle_beta   90.00
_cell.angle_gamma   90.00
#
_symmetry.space_group_name_H-M   'P 1'
#
loop_
_entity.id
_entity.type
_entity.pdbx_description
1 polymer ?
#
loop_
_entity_poly.entity_id
_entity_poly.type
_entity_poly.pdbx_seq_one_letter_code
_entity_poly.pdbx_strand_id
1 'polypeptide(L)'
;MADWSHQIVLTASILSWFIIGAGLAQTAIYLLQLIVAAYALSMRPPVARSALLWHRYGDVAPPIALLVPAYNEALNVVESVHSMLALEYPNFEVIVINDGSKDDTLQRLIEAFRLVKFHRPYEEELA
;
A
#
# COMPACT_ATOMS: atom_id res chain seq x y z
N MET A 1 52.38 -33.17 -35.47
CA MET A 1 51.93 -32.15 -34.49
C MET A 1 50.42 -32.20 -34.51
N ALA A 2 49.78 -32.62 -33.41
CA ALA A 2 48.35 -32.93 -33.41
C ALA A 2 47.51 -31.67 -33.70
N ASP A 3 46.44 -31.83 -34.48
CA ASP A 3 45.56 -30.75 -34.93
C ASP A 3 44.58 -30.33 -33.81
N TRP A 4 45.15 -29.70 -32.78
CA TRP A 4 44.41 -29.19 -31.63
C TRP A 4 43.49 -28.00 -31.99
N SER A 5 43.74 -27.34 -33.12
CA SER A 5 43.00 -26.15 -33.55
C SER A 5 41.55 -26.47 -33.92
N HIS A 6 41.34 -27.54 -34.68
CA HIS A 6 40.01 -27.98 -35.10
C HIS A 6 39.15 -28.42 -33.90
N GLN A 7 39.74 -29.11 -32.93
CA GLN A 7 39.03 -29.56 -31.73
C GLN A 7 38.58 -28.38 -30.84
N ILE A 8 39.41 -27.35 -30.70
CA ILE A 8 39.08 -26.14 -29.94
C ILE A 8 37.95 -25.35 -30.63
N VAL A 9 38.01 -25.18 -31.95
CA VAL A 9 36.96 -24.45 -32.70
C VAL A 9 35.63 -25.20 -32.66
N LEU A 10 35.66 -26.52 -32.78
CA LEU A 10 34.44 -27.35 -32.75
C LEU A 10 33.77 -27.30 -31.37
N THR A 11 34.55 -27.43 -30.30
CA THR A 11 34.04 -27.32 -28.92
C THR A 11 33.50 -25.93 -28.60
N ALA A 12 34.20 -24.87 -29.01
CA ALA A 12 33.73 -23.49 -28.84
C ALA A 12 32.43 -23.20 -29.62
N SER A 13 32.28 -23.78 -30.82
CA SER A 13 31.08 -23.63 -31.64
C SER A 13 29.87 -24.30 -31.00
N ILE A 14 30.03 -25.52 -30.48
CA ILE A 14 28.98 -26.24 -29.76
C ILE A 14 28.54 -25.47 -28.51
N LEU A 15 29.49 -24.97 -27.72
CA LEU A 15 29.20 -24.18 -26.53
C LEU A 15 28.45 -22.88 -26.86
N SER A 16 28.86 -22.19 -27.93
CA SER A 16 28.21 -20.95 -28.38
C SER A 16 26.74 -21.18 -28.76
N TRP A 17 26.47 -22.22 -29.56
CA TRP A 17 25.10 -22.59 -29.92
C TRP A 17 24.25 -22.99 -28.72
N PHE A 18 24.85 -23.67 -27.74
CA PHE A 18 24.18 -24.02 -26.50
C PHE A 18 23.78 -22.76 -25.69
N ILE A 19 24.69 -21.80 -25.52
CA ILE A 19 24.42 -20.54 -24.80
C ILE A 19 23.33 -19.74 -25.50
N ILE A 20 23.39 -19.62 -26.83
CA ILE A 20 22.38 -18.91 -27.62
C ILE A 20 21.02 -19.59 -27.48
N GLY A 21 20.98 -20.93 -27.60
CA GLY A 21 19.75 -21.70 -27.45
C GLY A 21 19.12 -21.53 -26.06
N ALA A 22 19.93 -21.61 -25.00
CA ALA A 22 19.48 -21.41 -23.63
C ALA A 22 18.95 -19.98 -23.40
N GLY A 23 19.65 -18.96 -23.92
CA GLY A 23 19.22 -17.56 -23.82
C GLY A 23 17.89 -17.29 -24.56
N LEU A 24 17.72 -17.86 -25.76
CA LEU A 24 16.47 -17.75 -26.52
C LEU A 24 15.32 -18.46 -25.79
N ALA A 25 15.57 -19.65 -25.23
CA ALA A 25 14.58 -20.36 -24.43
C ALA A 25 14.17 -19.56 -23.19
N GLN A 26 15.14 -18.99 -22.47
CA GLN A 26 14.87 -18.13 -21.31
C GLN A 26 14.07 -16.88 -21.70
N THR A 27 14.41 -16.22 -22.80
CA THR A 27 13.67 -15.05 -23.32
C THR A 27 12.23 -15.43 -23.67
N ALA A 28 12.03 -16.58 -24.32
CA ALA A 28 10.70 -17.08 -24.64
C ALA A 28 9.85 -17.35 -23.38
N ILE A 29 10.46 -17.91 -22.33
CA ILE A 29 9.79 -18.10 -21.03
C ILE A 29 9.36 -16.76 -20.42
N TYR A 30 10.23 -15.75 -20.43
CA TYR A 30 9.86 -14.43 -19.92
C TYR A 30 8.74 -13.75 -20.73
N LEU A 31 8.76 -13.90 -22.06
CA LEU A 31 7.68 -13.41 -22.91
C LEU A 31 6.35 -14.11 -22.61
N LEU A 32 6.39 -15.43 -22.40
CA LEU A 32 5.21 -16.19 -22.01
C LEU A 32 4.67 -15.73 -20.66
N GLN A 33 5.53 -15.54 -19.66
CA GLN A 33 5.16 -15.02 -18.34
C GLN A 33 4.52 -13.63 -18.46
N LEU A 34 5.05 -12.75 -19.31
CA LEU A 34 4.50 -11.41 -19.54
C LEU A 34 3.09 -11.48 -20.17
N ILE A 35 2.88 -12.36 -21.15
CA ILE A 35 1.55 -12.57 -21.77
C ILE A 35 0.55 -13.09 -20.74
N VAL A 36 0.94 -14.08 -19.92
CA VAL A 36 0.09 -14.61 -18.86
C VAL A 36 -0.25 -13.53 -17.84
N ALA A 37 0.73 -12.72 -17.43
CA ALA A 37 0.50 -11.62 -16.50
C ALA A 37 -0.43 -10.55 -17.09
N ALA A 38 -0.24 -10.16 -18.35
CA ALA A 38 -1.10 -9.21 -19.04
C ALA A 38 -2.53 -9.73 -19.19
N TYR A 39 -2.70 -11.00 -19.57
CA TYR A 39 -4.00 -11.64 -19.65
C TYR A 39 -4.69 -11.72 -18.28
N ALA A 40 -3.96 -12.18 -17.25
CA ALA A 40 -4.47 -12.26 -15.89
C ALA A 40 -4.86 -10.89 -15.34
N LEU A 41 -4.12 -9.82 -15.66
CA LEU A 41 -4.44 -8.46 -15.24
C LEU A 41 -5.64 -7.89 -16.02
N SER A 42 -5.74 -8.15 -17.32
CA SER A 42 -6.86 -7.70 -18.15
C SER A 42 -8.19 -8.37 -17.77
N MET A 43 -8.13 -9.57 -17.18
CA MET A 43 -9.31 -10.30 -16.69
C MET A 43 -9.71 -9.93 -15.26
N ARG A 44 -8.89 -9.15 -14.55
CA ARG A 44 -9.30 -8.60 -13.26
C ARG A 44 -10.23 -7.42 -13.53
N PRO A 45 -11.44 -7.38 -12.95
CA PRO A 45 -12.20 -6.13 -12.97
C PRO A 45 -11.28 -5.02 -12.43
N PRO A 46 -11.27 -3.82 -13.03
CA PRO A 46 -10.51 -2.72 -12.48
C PRO A 46 -10.91 -2.64 -11.01
N VAL A 47 -9.94 -2.77 -10.10
CA VAL A 47 -10.18 -2.59 -8.68
C VAL A 47 -10.85 -1.22 -8.61
N ALA A 48 -12.14 -1.21 -8.30
CA ALA A 48 -12.89 0.03 -8.23
C ALA A 48 -12.15 0.83 -7.17
N ARG A 49 -11.41 1.86 -7.63
CA ARG A 49 -10.67 2.74 -6.75
C ARG A 49 -11.71 3.16 -5.71
N SER A 50 -11.48 2.90 -4.43
CA SER A 50 -12.42 3.24 -3.36
C SER A 50 -12.98 4.65 -3.54
N ALA A 51 -12.10 5.58 -3.95
CA ALA A 51 -12.40 6.91 -4.45
C ALA A 51 -13.63 6.95 -5.37
N LEU A 52 -13.67 6.16 -6.45
CA LEU A 52 -14.74 6.18 -7.45
C LEU A 52 -16.07 5.65 -6.91
N LEU A 53 -16.04 4.71 -5.94
CA LEU A 53 -17.26 4.24 -5.29
C LEU A 53 -17.85 5.34 -4.41
N TRP A 54 -17.03 6.00 -3.59
CA TRP A 54 -17.48 7.10 -2.74
C TRP A 54 -17.81 8.37 -3.51
N HIS A 55 -17.21 8.62 -4.69
CA HIS A 55 -17.66 9.71 -5.56
C HIS A 55 -19.09 9.50 -6.09
N ARG A 56 -19.55 8.24 -6.23
CA ARG A 56 -20.92 7.94 -6.69
C ARG A 56 -21.93 7.95 -5.54
N TYR A 57 -21.52 7.55 -4.34
CA TYR A 57 -22.41 7.44 -3.18
C TYR A 57 -22.15 8.51 -2.11
N GLY A 58 -21.30 9.50 -2.40
CA GLY A 58 -20.81 10.45 -1.41
C GLY A 58 -21.92 11.30 -0.81
N ASP A 59 -22.91 11.67 -1.63
CA ASP A 59 -24.05 12.48 -1.23
C ASP A 59 -25.05 11.72 -0.33
N VAL A 60 -25.00 10.39 -0.32
CA VAL A 60 -25.91 9.53 0.48
C VAL A 60 -25.19 8.83 1.63
N ALA A 61 -23.88 9.00 1.75
CA ALA A 61 -23.10 8.41 2.82
C ALA A 61 -23.35 9.18 4.12
N PRO A 62 -23.76 8.51 5.22
CA PRO A 62 -23.97 9.18 6.49
C PRO A 62 -22.64 9.69 7.07
N PRO A 63 -22.61 10.80 7.82
CA PRO A 63 -21.41 11.18 8.55
C PRO A 63 -21.06 10.10 9.58
N ILE A 64 -19.78 9.76 9.70
CA ILE A 64 -19.29 8.78 10.67
C ILE A 64 -18.27 9.39 11.63
N ALA A 65 -18.19 8.86 12.84
CA ALA A 65 -17.15 9.18 13.81
C ALA A 65 -16.27 7.95 14.05
N LEU A 66 -14.97 8.10 13.82
CA LEU A 66 -13.97 7.08 14.12
C LEU A 66 -13.48 7.28 15.55
N LEU A 67 -13.92 6.40 16.45
CA LEU A 67 -13.48 6.40 17.85
C LEU A 67 -12.20 5.58 17.98
N VAL A 68 -11.13 6.22 18.45
CA VAL A 68 -9.79 5.63 18.49
C VAL A 68 -9.30 5.62 19.95
N PRO A 69 -9.46 4.50 20.69
CA PRO A 69 -8.84 4.39 22.00
C PRO A 69 -7.31 4.36 21.84
N ALA A 70 -6.61 5.18 22.61
CA ALA A 70 -5.17 5.27 22.61
C ALA A 70 -4.65 5.15 24.05
N TYR A 71 -3.89 4.08 24.32
CA TYR A 71 -3.21 3.86 25.59
C TYR A 71 -1.76 3.45 25.34
N ASN A 72 -0.81 4.30 25.74
CA ASN A 72 0.63 4.07 25.56
C ASN A 72 1.04 3.81 24.08
N GLU A 73 0.51 4.62 23.17
CA GLU A 73 0.71 4.51 21.72
C GLU A 73 1.67 5.58 21.17
N ALA A 74 2.52 6.20 22.01
CA ALA A 74 3.36 7.33 21.60
C ALA A 74 4.10 7.08 20.28
N LEU A 75 4.65 5.88 20.08
CA LEU A 75 5.42 5.53 18.88
C LEU A 75 4.61 5.60 17.58
N ASN A 76 3.34 5.20 17.60
CA ASN A 76 2.55 4.95 16.38
C ASN A 76 1.36 5.91 16.22
N VAL A 77 0.93 6.58 17.29
CA VAL A 77 -0.36 7.30 17.33
C VAL A 77 -0.48 8.36 16.24
N VAL A 78 0.61 9.06 15.91
CA VAL A 78 0.62 10.13 14.88
C VAL A 78 0.41 9.54 13.49
N GLU A 79 1.11 8.46 13.15
CA GLU A 79 0.99 7.78 11.86
C GLU A 79 -0.39 7.14 11.70
N SER A 80 -0.92 6.53 12.76
CA SER A 80 -2.28 5.98 12.80
C SER A 80 -3.33 7.05 12.51
N VAL A 81 -3.26 8.20 13.17
CA VAL A 81 -4.21 9.30 12.94
C VAL A 81 -4.06 9.88 11.53
N HIS A 82 -2.84 10.06 11.03
CA HIS A 82 -2.64 10.48 9.63
C HIS A 82 -3.26 9.50 8.63
N SER A 83 -3.13 8.19 8.87
CA SER A 83 -3.72 7.15 8.04
C SER A 83 -5.25 7.20 8.04
N MET A 84 -5.85 7.47 9.20
CA MET A 84 -7.30 7.64 9.33
C MET A 84 -7.79 8.91 8.62
N LEU A 85 -7.06 10.02 8.74
CA LEU A 85 -7.37 11.27 8.04
C LEU A 85 -7.21 11.17 6.52
N ALA A 86 -6.45 10.17 6.03
CA ALA A 86 -6.27 9.91 4.60
C ALA A 86 -7.40 9.04 3.98
N LEU A 87 -8.41 8.63 4.77
CA LEU A 87 -9.54 7.88 4.26
C LEU A 87 -10.34 8.70 3.23
N GLU A 88 -10.66 8.07 2.10
CA GLU A 88 -11.49 8.66 1.05
C GLU A 88 -12.99 8.53 1.40
N TYR A 89 -13.40 8.97 2.59
CA TYR A 89 -14.81 9.01 3.02
C TYR A 89 -15.32 10.46 3.02
N PRO A 90 -16.55 10.74 2.54
CA PRO A 90 -17.00 12.12 2.29
C PRO A 90 -17.04 13.02 3.53
N ASN A 91 -17.57 12.52 4.64
CA ASN A 91 -17.71 13.28 5.88
C ASN A 91 -17.47 12.38 7.08
N PHE A 92 -16.36 12.61 7.78
CA PHE A 92 -16.03 11.87 8.99
C PHE A 92 -15.18 12.70 9.93
N GLU A 93 -15.24 12.33 11.20
CA GLU A 93 -14.35 12.85 12.24
C GLU A 93 -13.54 11.72 12.88
N VAL A 94 -12.35 12.05 13.40
CA VAL A 94 -11.51 11.13 14.17
C VAL A 94 -11.44 11.63 15.60
N ILE A 95 -11.97 10.84 16.53
CA ILE A 95 -11.98 11.15 17.96
C ILE A 95 -11.01 10.20 18.66
N VAL A 96 -9.84 10.72 19.02
CA VAL A 96 -8.83 9.97 19.76
C VAL A 96 -9.12 10.08 21.26
N ILE A 97 -9.37 8.95 21.90
CA ILE A 97 -9.70 8.83 23.31
C ILE A 97 -8.45 8.36 24.04
N ASN A 98 -7.75 9.28 24.71
CA ASN A 98 -6.63 8.91 25.55
C ASN A 98 -7.12 8.31 26.87
N ASP A 99 -6.97 7.00 27.05
CA ASP A 99 -7.44 6.25 28.23
C ASP A 99 -6.41 6.27 29.37
N GLY A 100 -5.91 7.46 29.71
CA GLY A 100 -4.94 7.64 30.80
C GLY A 100 -3.53 7.12 30.49
N SER A 101 -3.05 7.29 29.26
CA SER A 101 -1.67 6.95 28.86
C SER A 101 -0.64 7.54 29.82
N LYS A 102 0.41 6.76 30.11
CA LYS A 102 1.53 7.15 30.99
C LYS A 102 2.76 7.62 30.22
N ASP A 103 2.71 7.56 28.90
CA ASP A 103 3.76 8.00 27.98
C ASP A 103 3.37 9.32 27.27
N ASP A 104 4.17 9.68 26.27
CA ASP A 104 3.98 10.92 25.50
C ASP A 104 2.89 10.85 24.42
N THR A 105 1.95 9.89 24.49
CA THR A 105 0.88 9.71 23.48
C THR A 105 0.13 11.02 23.22
N LEU A 106 -0.36 11.69 24.27
CA LEU A 106 -1.10 12.93 24.14
C LEU A 106 -0.22 14.07 23.61
N GLN A 107 1.01 14.18 24.13
CA GLN A 107 1.94 15.25 23.74
C GLN A 107 2.26 15.16 22.25
N ARG A 108 2.52 13.96 21.73
CA ARG A 108 2.77 13.73 20.31
C ARG A 108 1.59 14.10 19.43
N LEU A 109 0.36 13.83 19.87
CA LEU A 109 -0.85 14.26 19.17
C LEU A 109 -1.00 15.78 19.16
N ILE A 110 -0.76 16.44 20.29
CA ILE A 110 -0.82 17.91 20.41
C ILE A 110 0.19 18.55 19.45
N GLU A 111 1.43 18.07 19.44
CA GLU A 111 2.49 18.61 18.59
C GLU A 111 2.21 18.39 17.10
N ALA A 112 1.85 17.16 16.72
CA ALA A 112 1.64 16.80 15.31
C ALA A 112 0.43 17.51 14.69
N PHE A 113 -0.67 17.63 15.44
CA PHE A 113 -1.94 18.17 14.92
C PHE A 113 -2.25 19.58 15.42
N ARG A 114 -1.34 20.20 16.18
CA ARG A 114 -1.51 21.52 16.81
C ARG A 114 -2.82 21.63 17.58
N LEU A 115 -3.12 20.61 18.38
CA LEU A 115 -4.37 20.53 19.12
C LEU A 115 -4.43 21.64 20.17
N VAL A 116 -5.59 22.27 20.27
CA VAL A 116 -5.86 23.30 21.27
C VAL A 116 -6.84 22.76 22.30
N LYS A 117 -6.59 23.08 23.57
CA LYS A 117 -7.54 22.76 24.62
C LYS A 117 -8.75 23.68 24.49
N PHE A 118 -9.92 23.09 24.29
CA PHE A 118 -11.19 23.80 24.30
C PHE A 118 -12.19 23.04 25.18
N HIS A 119 -13.23 23.74 25.63
CA HIS A 119 -14.34 23.12 26.35
C HIS A 119 -15.45 22.85 25.33
N ARG A 120 -15.80 21.58 25.10
CA ARG A 120 -16.93 21.24 24.24
C ARG A 120 -18.21 21.62 25.01
N PRO A 121 -19.06 22.52 24.48
CA PRO A 121 -20.35 22.78 25.11
C PRO A 121 -21.15 21.47 25.13
N TYR A 122 -21.76 21.16 26.27
CA TYR A 122 -22.67 20.04 26.39
C TYR A 122 -23.99 20.43 25.70
N GLU A 123 -24.31 19.79 24.58
CA GLU A 123 -25.59 19.98 23.91
C GLU A 123 -26.61 19.04 24.57
N GLU A 124 -27.48 19.60 25.43
CA GLU A 124 -28.53 18.84 26.13
C GLU A 124 -29.47 18.09 25.18
N GLU A 125 -29.59 18.54 23.93
CA GLU A 125 -30.45 17.95 22.90
C GLU A 125 -30.04 16.53 22.45
N LEU A 126 -28.81 16.11 22.76
CA LEU A 126 -28.26 14.79 22.41
C LEU A 126 -28.26 13.78 23.59
N ALA A 127 -28.83 14.15 24.74
CA ALA A 127 -28.92 13.32 25.95
C ALA A 127 -30.30 12.67 26.11
#